data_AF-A0A8J7QU38-F1
#
_entry.id   AF-A0A8J7QU38-F1
#
_cell.length_a   1.000
_cell.length_b   1.000
_cell.length_c   1.000
_cell.angle_alpha   90.00
_cell.angle_beta   90.00
_cell.angle_gamma   90.00
#
_symmetry.space_group_name_H-M   'P 1'
#
loop_
_entity.id
_entity.type
_entity.pdbx_description
1 polymer ?
#
loop_
_entity_poly.entity_id
_entity_poly.type
_entity_poly.pdbx_seq_one_letter_code
_entity_poly.pdbx_strand_id
1 'polypeptide(L)' 'MKRKIIAIYNFYVDGFKNMTWGRQLWWLILLKAVLLFLVLRLFFFKPILAGKSDEQKIEYVSTELLTR' A
#
# COMPACT_ATOMS: atom_id res chain seq x y z
N MET A 1 2.48 20.87 24.73
CA MET A 1 1.98 20.20 23.51
C MET A 1 1.97 18.67 23.61
N LYS A 2 3.04 18.02 24.10
CA LYS A 2 3.15 16.55 24.22
C LYS A 2 1.95 15.85 24.90
N ARG A 3 1.41 16.42 26.00
CA ARG A 3 0.24 15.86 26.72
C ARG A 3 -1.05 15.79 25.88
N LYS A 4 -1.28 16.75 24.97
CA LYS A 4 -2.47 16.76 24.12
C LYS A 4 -2.41 15.66 23.06
N ILE A 5 -1.22 15.44 22.48
CA ILE A 5 -0.99 14.36 21.49
C ILE A 5 -1.21 12.99 22.15
N ILE A 6 -0.69 12.79 23.36
CA ILE A 6 -0.88 11.55 24.12
C ILE A 6 -2.36 11.31 24.44
N ALA A 7 -3.10 12.35 24.82
CA ALA A 7 -4.54 12.24 25.08
C ALA A 7 -5.34 11.86 23.83
N ILE A 8 -5.03 12.46 22.68
CA ILE A 8 -5.66 12.13 21.39
C ILE A 8 -5.34 10.69 21.00
N TYR A 9 -4.07 10.28 21.13
CA TYR A 9 -3.65 8.90 20.84
C TYR A 9 -4.42 7.89 21.71
N ASN A 10 -4.47 8.12 23.03
CA ASN A 10 -5.18 7.22 23.94
C ASN A 10 -6.68 7.15 23.63
N PHE A 11 -7.32 8.27 23.25
CA PHE A 11 -8.72 8.27 22.85
C PHE A 11 -9.00 7.37 21.63
N TYR A 12 -8.15 7.42 20.60
CA TYR A 12 -8.29 6.56 19.42
C TYR A 12 -8.03 5.08 19.76
N VAL A 13 -7.01 4.81 20.58
CA VAL A 13 -6.69 3.44 21.01
C VAL A 13 -7.82 2.84 21.86
N ASP A 14 -8.33 3.59 22.83
CA ASP A 14 -9.42 3.15 23.70
C ASP A 14 -10.73 3.00 22.93
N GLY A 15 -11.02 3.93 22.00
CA GLY A 15 -12.18 3.84 21.11
C GLY A 15 -12.13 2.59 20.24
N PHE A 16 -10.97 2.30 19.63
CA PHE A 16 -10.78 1.12 18.80
C PHE A 16 -10.81 -0.19 19.60
N LYS A 17 -10.25 -0.17 20.82
CA LYS A 17 -10.21 -1.35 21.71
C LYS A 17 -11.61 -1.74 22.20
N ASN A 18 -12.44 -0.76 22.53
CA ASN A 18 -13.80 -0.97 23.06
C ASN A 18 -14.85 -1.21 21.96
N MET A 19 -14.47 -1.24 20.68
CA MET A 19 -15.37 -1.57 19.59
C MET A 19 -15.64 -3.08 19.50
N THR A 20 -16.87 -3.49 19.82
CA THR A 20 -17.36 -4.88 19.69
C THR A 20 -17.51 -5.28 18.22
N TRP A 21 -18.17 -4.46 17.40
CA TRP A 21 -18.40 -4.72 15.97
C TRP A 21 -17.34 -4.08 15.06
N GLY A 22 -16.75 -2.97 15.49
CA GLY A 22 -15.80 -2.20 14.68
C GLY A 22 -14.51 -2.96 14.38
N ARG A 23 -14.05 -3.82 15.29
CA ARG A 23 -12.83 -4.63 15.07
C ARG A 23 -12.98 -5.58 13.87
N GLN A 24 -14.14 -6.23 13.75
CA GLN A 24 -14.43 -7.12 12.62
C GLN A 24 -14.58 -6.33 11.31
N LEU A 25 -15.25 -5.18 11.36
CA LEU A 25 -15.38 -4.29 10.20
C LEU A 25 -14.03 -3.77 9.71
N TRP A 26 -13.10 -3.44 10.62
CA TRP A 26 -11.75 -3.04 10.24
C TRP A 26 -10.98 -4.14 9.53
N TRP A 27 -11.11 -5.39 9.97
CA TRP A 27 -10.54 -6.53 9.25
C TRP A 27 -11.14 -6.67 7.84
N LEU A 28 -12.45 -6.48 7.69
CA LEU A 28 -13.09 -6.50 6.38
C LEU A 28 -12.61 -5.36 5.47
N ILE A 29 -12.44 -4.15 6.01
CA ILE A 29 -11.91 -3.01 5.25
C ILE A 29 -10.46 -3.27 4.83
N LEU A 30 -9.62 -3.75 5.76
CA LEU A 30 -8.22 -4.07 5.47
C LEU A 30 -8.11 -5.17 4.42
N LEU A 31 -8.90 -6.24 4.55
CA LEU A 31 -8.97 -7.31 3.56
C LEU A 31 -9.36 -6.76 2.19
N LYS A 32 -10.41 -5.93 2.14
CA LYS A 32 -10.86 -5.32 0.87
C LYS A 32 -9.79 -4.43 0.27
N ALA A 33 -9.08 -3.63 1.07
CA ALA A 33 -8.00 -2.78 0.60
C ALA A 33 -6.82 -3.61 0.05
N VAL A 34 -6.44 -4.70 0.73
CA VAL A 34 -5.39 -5.63 0.26
C VAL A 34 -5.81 -6.32 -1.03
N LEU A 35 -7.06 -6.81 -1.12
CA LEU A 35 -7.59 -7.45 -2.32
C LEU A 35 -7.63 -6.47 -3.50
N LEU A 36 -8.13 -5.25 -3.28
CA LEU A 36 -8.15 -4.21 -4.31
C LEU A 36 -6.72 -3.86 -4.76
N PHE A 37 -5.79 -3.70 -3.82
CA PHE A 37 -4.39 -3.45 -4.15
C PHE A 37 -3.77 -4.60 -4.95
N LEU A 38 -4.06 -5.85 -4.60
CA LEU A 38 -3.52 -7.02 -5.30
C LEU A 38 -4.07 -7.11 -6.73
N VAL A 39 -5.38 -6.89 -6.92
CA VAL A 39 -6.01 -6.82 -8.24
C VAL A 39 -5.36 -5.72 -9.07
N LEU A 40 -5.29 -4.49 -8.54
CA LEU A 40 -4.63 -3.38 -9.23
C LEU A 40 -3.16 -3.71 -9.56
N ARG A 41 -2.43 -4.31 -8.63
CA ARG A 41 -1.03 -4.71 -8.85
C ARG A 41 -0.90 -5.70 -10.01
N LEU A 42 -1.72 -6.75 -10.05
CA LEU A 42 -1.64 -7.78 -11.08
C LEU A 42 -2.06 -7.26 -12.47
N PHE A 43 -3.06 -6.38 -12.54
CA PHE A 43 -3.57 -5.86 -13.82
C PHE A 43 -2.76 -4.67 -14.36
N PHE A 44 -2.33 -3.74 -13.50
CA PHE A 44 -1.65 -2.51 -13.91
C PHE A 44 -0.12 -2.63 -13.91
N PHE A 45 0.48 -3.47 -13.05
CA PHE A 45 1.93 -3.58 -12.92
C PHE A 45 2.43 -4.91 -13.49
N LYS A 46 2.43 -5.04 -14.82
CA LYS A 46 3.10 -6.15 -15.49
C LYS A 46 4.62 -5.97 -15.40
N PRO A 47 5.41 -6.99 -15.04
CA PRO A 47 6.85 -6.86 -14.95
C PRO A 47 7.48 -6.88 -16.35
N ILE A 48 7.50 -5.73 -17.03
CA ILE A 48 8.04 -5.56 -18.40
C ILE A 48 9.55 -5.92 -18.48
N LEU A 49 10.25 -5.83 -17.33
CA LEU A 49 11.68 -6.06 -17.21
C LEU A 49 12.05 -7.45 -16.63
N ALA A 50 11.07 -8.32 -16.38
CA ALA A 50 11.34 -9.67 -15.90
C ALA A 50 12.06 -10.48 -16.99
N GLY A 51 13.18 -11.13 -16.64
CA GLY A 51 13.95 -12.00 -17.54
C GLY A 51 15.01 -11.31 -18.40
N LYS A 52 15.20 -10.00 -18.27
CA LYS A 52 16.30 -9.25 -18.92
C LYS A 52 17.53 -9.19 -18.01
N SER A 53 18.74 -9.21 -18.59
CA SER A 53 19.96 -8.89 -17.84
C SER A 53 19.93 -7.44 -17.37
N ASP A 54 20.75 -7.08 -16.39
CA ASP A 54 20.75 -5.71 -15.89
C ASP A 54 21.18 -4.71 -16.98
N GLU A 55 22.09 -5.08 -17.89
CA GLU A 55 22.43 -4.27 -19.06
C GLU A 55 21.22 -4.02 -19.97
N GLN A 56 20.44 -5.07 -20.24
CA GLN A 56 19.24 -4.97 -21.09
C GLN A 56 18.12 -4.15 -20.45
N LYS A 57 18.03 -4.11 -19.12
CA LYS A 57 17.07 -3.24 -18.41
C LYS A 57 17.49 -1.77 -18.51
N ILE A 58 18.78 -1.50 -18.32
CA ILE A 58 19.35 -0.14 -18.39
C ILE A 58 19.15 0.43 -19.80
N GLU A 59 19.48 -0.36 -20.83
CA GLU A 59 19.31 0.06 -22.22
C GLU A 59 17.84 0.37 -22.55
N TYR A 60 16.91 -0.51 -22.16
CA TYR A 60 15.47 -0.31 -22.38
C TYR A 60 14.94 0.99 -21.75
N VAL A 61 15.32 1.27 -20.49
CA VAL A 61 14.91 2.51 -19.81
C VAL A 61 15.56 3.73 -20.46
N SER A 62 16.83 3.63 -20.85
CA SER A 62 17.58 4.73 -21.47
C SER A 62 16.97 5.13 -22.82
N THR A 63 16.59 4.15 -23.65
CA THR A 63 15.94 4.40 -24.94
C THR A 63 14.55 5.02 -24.76
N GLU A 64 13.73 4.54 -23.82
CA GLU A 64 12.41 5.12 -23.54
C GLU A 64 12.48 6.59 -23.08
N LEU A 65 13.44 6.95 -22.23
CA LEU A 65 13.63 8.32 -21.76
C LEU A 65 14.15 9.28 -22.85
N LEU A 66 14.86 8.77 -23.85
CA LEU A 66 15.36 9.57 -24.97
C LEU A 66 14.33 9.72 -26.10
N THR A 67 13.40 8.78 -26.21
CA THR A 67 12.43 8.70 -27.32
C THR A 67 11.06 9.31 -26.96
N ARG A 68 10.78 9.54 -25.67
CA ARG A 68 9.56 10.21 -25.18
C ARG A 68 9.84 11.59 -24.61
#